data_AF-A0A6A4T7Q4-F1
#
_entry.id   AF-A0A6A4T7Q4-F1
#
_cell.length_a   1.000
_cell.length_b   1.000
_cell.length_c   1.000
_cell.angle_alpha   90.00
_cell.angle_beta   90.00
_cell.angle_gamma   90.00
#
_symmetry.space_group_name_H-M   'P 1'
#
loop_
_entity.id
_entity.type
_entity.pdbx_description
1 polymer ?
#
loop_
_entity_poly.entity_id
_entity_poly.type
_entity_poly.pdbx_seq_one_letter_code
_entity_poly.pdbx_strand_id
1 'polypeptide(L)'
;MFLLLIFLQMSASLVFSAGVFVLSDDVLISPFRMCLTDEYGELHCYPEIKMNFLNFLITAVILALYVPVVLVAFALLAMLLTAHTRDRAVLWLSMACQAASSVLILTGLIAFLLLNQPYATWENMTIWFYMCVGVQVELMITTVLTRVSERKLTSDWT
;
A
#
# COMPACT_ATOMS: atom_id res chain seq x y z
N MET A 1 11.57 -13.67 -5.45
CA MET A 1 12.22 -12.39 -5.85
C MET A 1 11.24 -11.22 -5.86
N PHE A 2 10.07 -11.34 -6.51
CA PHE A 2 9.07 -10.24 -6.55
C PHE A 2 8.62 -9.72 -5.18
N LEU A 3 8.28 -10.59 -4.21
CA LEU A 3 7.92 -10.13 -2.85
C LEU A 3 9.01 -9.30 -2.16
N LEU A 4 10.29 -9.60 -2.43
CA LEU A 4 11.41 -8.84 -1.87
C LEU A 4 11.49 -7.45 -2.49
N LEU A 5 11.30 -7.37 -3.82
CA LEU A 5 11.24 -6.09 -4.53
C LEU A 5 10.07 -5.24 -4.04
N ILE A 6 8.88 -5.82 -3.92
CA ILE A 6 7.69 -5.15 -3.37
C ILE A 6 7.98 -4.62 -1.96
N PHE A 7 8.56 -5.44 -1.09
CA PHE A 7 8.90 -5.02 0.28
C PHE A 7 9.92 -3.87 0.30
N LEU A 8 10.96 -3.95 -0.53
CA LEU A 8 11.97 -2.89 -0.64
C LEU A 8 11.38 -1.58 -1.20
N GLN A 9 10.54 -1.66 -2.23
CA GLN A 9 9.84 -0.50 -2.77
C GLN A 9 8.93 0.14 -1.72
N MET A 10 8.10 -0.65 -1.02
CA MET A 10 7.19 -0.13 0.00
C MET A 10 7.94 0.53 1.16
N SER A 11 9.02 -0.08 1.64
CA SER A 11 9.84 0.46 2.73
C SER A 11 10.62 1.72 2.31
N ALA A 12 11.26 1.71 1.13
CA ALA A 12 11.93 2.89 0.59
C ALA A 12 10.95 4.04 0.38
N SER A 13 9.79 3.74 -0.21
CA SER A 13 8.72 4.70 -0.45
C SER A 13 8.21 5.34 0.85
N LEU A 14 8.10 4.54 1.93
CA LEU A 14 7.75 5.04 3.26
C LEU A 14 8.78 6.05 3.81
N VAL A 15 10.07 5.71 3.65
CA VAL A 15 11.19 6.49 4.20
C VAL A 15 11.40 7.79 3.42
N PHE A 16 11.37 7.73 2.09
CA PHE A 16 11.74 8.87 1.24
C PHE A 16 10.59 9.84 0.96
N SER A 17 9.34 9.35 0.91
CA SER A 17 8.21 10.16 0.43
C SER A 17 7.35 10.75 1.54
N ALA A 18 7.58 10.36 2.81
CA ALA A 18 6.75 10.71 3.97
C ALA A 18 5.22 10.50 3.74
N GLY A 19 4.86 9.65 2.77
CA GLY A 19 3.47 9.35 2.42
C GLY A 19 2.68 10.46 1.71
N VAL A 20 3.30 11.47 1.08
CA VAL A 20 2.53 12.53 0.39
C VAL A 20 1.89 11.96 -0.88
N PHE A 21 0.56 11.98 -1.00
CA PHE A 21 -0.18 11.43 -2.15
C PHE A 21 -0.54 12.46 -3.21
N VAL A 22 -0.91 13.68 -2.78
CA VAL A 22 -1.29 14.78 -3.66
C VAL A 22 -0.38 15.96 -3.36
N LEU A 23 0.14 16.55 -4.43
CA LEU A 23 0.93 17.77 -4.39
C LEU A 23 0.49 18.65 -5.55
N SER A 24 -0.03 19.82 -5.22
CA SER A 24 -0.36 20.91 -6.13
C SER A 24 0.25 22.21 -5.58
N ASP A 25 0.25 23.28 -6.37
CA ASP A 25 0.80 24.58 -5.96
C ASP A 25 0.11 25.12 -4.69
N ASP A 26 -1.16 24.77 -4.50
CA ASP A 26 -1.99 25.24 -3.39
C ASP A 26 -2.24 24.20 -2.29
N VAL A 27 -1.92 22.92 -2.52
CA VAL A 27 -2.38 21.82 -1.65
C VAL A 27 -1.35 20.70 -1.53
N LEU A 28 -1.07 20.27 -0.29
CA LEU A 28 -0.31 19.07 0.02
C LEU A 28 -1.16 18.14 0.88
N ILE A 29 -1.46 16.95 0.36
CA ILE A 29 -2.26 15.95 1.07
C ILE A 29 -1.44 14.69 1.30
N SER A 30 -1.28 14.34 2.56
CA SER A 30 -0.79 13.04 2.99
C SER A 30 -1.76 12.41 3.99
N PRO A 31 -1.67 11.10 4.25
CA PRO A 31 -2.44 10.45 5.28
C PRO A 31 -2.22 11.03 6.69
N PHE A 32 -1.12 11.77 6.92
CA PHE A 32 -0.75 12.32 8.24
C PHE A 32 -0.94 13.81 8.37
N ARG A 33 -0.96 14.54 7.24
CA ARG A 33 -1.04 16.00 7.23
C ARG A 33 -1.77 16.47 6.00
N MET A 34 -2.65 17.45 6.20
CA MET A 34 -3.22 18.25 5.14
C MET A 34 -2.70 19.67 5.30
N CYS A 35 -2.05 20.17 4.25
CA CYS A 35 -1.56 21.53 4.21
C CYS A 35 -2.17 22.26 3.01
N LEU A 36 -2.58 23.49 3.25
CA LEU A 36 -3.19 24.38 2.27
C LEU A 36 -2.38 25.67 2.22
N THR A 37 -2.10 26.16 1.02
CA THR A 37 -1.49 27.46 0.81
C THR A 37 -2.57 28.54 1.01
N ASP A 38 -2.30 29.54 1.85
CA ASP A 38 -3.22 30.67 2.05
C ASP A 38 -3.11 31.73 0.93
N GLU A 39 -3.96 32.77 1.01
CA GLU A 39 -3.98 33.89 0.06
C GLU A 39 -2.66 34.69 0.01
N TYR A 40 -1.76 34.49 0.98
CA TYR A 40 -0.45 35.13 1.08
C TYR A 40 0.71 34.22 0.65
N GLY A 41 0.41 32.98 0.21
CA GLY A 41 1.43 32.01 -0.20
C GLY A 41 2.05 31.24 0.97
N GLU A 42 1.53 31.36 2.19
CA GLU A 42 2.00 30.60 3.34
C GLU A 42 1.30 29.25 3.45
N LEU A 43 2.09 28.18 3.64
CA LEU A 43 1.58 26.82 3.76
C LEU A 43 1.10 26.56 5.20
N HIS A 44 -0.21 26.57 5.43
CA HIS A 44 -0.80 26.23 6.72
C HIS A 44 -1.14 24.75 6.79
N CYS A 45 -0.46 24.02 7.67
CA CYS A 45 -0.76 22.62 7.95
C CYS A 45 -1.71 22.53 9.14
N TYR A 46 -2.86 21.87 8.95
CA TYR A 46 -3.84 21.69 10.01
C TYR A 46 -3.60 20.35 10.72
N PRO A 47 -3.18 20.36 12.00
CA PRO A 47 -2.93 19.12 12.75
C PRO A 47 -4.20 18.50 13.35
N GLU A 48 -5.34 19.23 13.37
CA GLU A 48 -6.50 18.83 14.17
C GLU A 48 -7.47 17.88 13.47
N ILE A 49 -7.21 16.60 13.72
CA ILE A 49 -8.14 15.49 13.52
C ILE A 49 -9.22 15.54 14.63
N LYS A 50 -10.22 16.44 14.54
CA LYS A 50 -11.40 16.47 15.45
C LYS A 50 -12.32 15.26 15.24
N MET A 51 -12.37 14.29 16.16
CA MET A 51 -13.10 13.00 16.03
C MET A 51 -14.51 13.12 15.41
N ASN A 52 -14.57 13.00 14.09
CA ASN A 52 -15.76 12.92 13.26
C ASN A 52 -15.59 11.74 12.30
N PHE A 53 -16.66 11.30 11.63
CA PHE A 53 -16.65 10.19 10.67
C PHE A 53 -15.51 10.29 9.62
N LEU A 54 -15.19 11.51 9.19
CA LEU A 54 -14.09 11.80 8.27
C LEU A 54 -12.72 11.30 8.78
N ASN A 55 -12.46 11.42 10.08
CA ASN A 55 -11.19 11.03 10.68
C ASN A 55 -11.04 9.53 10.84
N PHE A 56 -12.15 8.84 11.08
CA PHE A 56 -12.17 7.40 11.04
C PHE A 56 -11.79 6.92 9.63
N LEU A 57 -12.33 7.55 8.58
CA LEU A 57 -12.01 7.21 7.21
C LEU A 57 -10.54 7.49 6.87
N ILE A 58 -10.01 8.65 7.26
CA ILE A 58 -8.58 8.99 7.08
C ILE A 58 -7.69 7.98 7.80
N THR A 59 -8.02 7.64 9.05
CA THR A 59 -7.28 6.63 9.82
C THR A 59 -7.34 5.25 9.16
N ALA A 60 -8.49 4.87 8.62
CA ALA A 60 -8.65 3.63 7.87
C ALA A 60 -7.79 3.64 6.59
N VAL A 61 -7.69 4.76 5.88
CA VAL A 61 -6.79 4.92 4.73
C VAL A 61 -5.33 4.77 5.14
N ILE A 62 -4.89 5.41 6.23
CA ILE A 62 -3.52 5.24 6.78
C ILE A 62 -3.25 3.77 7.04
N LEU A 63 -4.11 3.10 7.82
CA LEU A 63 -3.94 1.70 8.17
C LEU A 63 -3.95 0.80 6.94
N ALA A 64 -4.83 1.07 5.97
CA ALA A 64 -4.92 0.32 4.72
C ALA A 64 -3.66 0.41 3.86
N LEU A 65 -2.79 1.39 4.09
CA LEU A 65 -1.53 1.56 3.35
C LEU A 65 -0.31 1.09 4.15
N TYR A 66 -0.37 1.16 5.48
CA TYR A 66 0.72 0.74 6.37
C TYR A 66 0.67 -0.76 6.72
N VAL A 67 -0.52 -1.31 7.00
CA VAL A 67 -0.70 -2.73 7.32
C VAL A 67 -0.17 -3.64 6.20
N PRO A 68 -0.37 -3.33 4.90
CA PRO A 68 0.25 -4.06 3.81
C PRO A 68 1.77 -4.24 3.92
N VAL A 69 2.52 -3.25 4.43
CA VAL A 69 3.98 -3.37 4.58
C VAL A 69 4.33 -4.53 5.50
N VAL A 70 3.61 -4.65 6.62
CA VAL A 70 3.77 -5.72 7.60
C VAL A 70 3.32 -7.06 7.03
N LEU A 71 2.16 -7.08 6.35
CA LEU A 71 1.62 -8.29 5.74
C LEU A 71 2.52 -8.83 4.62
N VAL A 72 3.13 -7.97 3.81
CA VAL A 72 4.10 -8.36 2.77
C VAL A 72 5.37 -8.95 3.40
N ALA A 73 5.84 -8.41 4.52
CA ALA A 73 6.95 -9.00 5.27
C ALA A 73 6.62 -10.42 5.76
N PHE A 74 5.42 -10.62 6.33
CA PHE A 74 4.95 -11.95 6.72
C PHE A 74 4.80 -12.88 5.52
N ALA A 75 4.27 -12.39 4.40
CA ALA A 75 4.15 -13.18 3.17
C ALA A 75 5.51 -13.65 2.66
N LEU A 76 6.53 -12.79 2.73
CA LEU A 76 7.89 -13.09 2.33
C LEU A 76 8.52 -14.14 3.27
N LEU A 77 8.39 -13.97 4.58
CA LEU A 77 8.86 -14.94 5.57
C LEU A 77 8.20 -16.31 5.37
N ALA A 78 6.88 -16.34 5.18
CA ALA A 78 6.13 -17.56 4.92
C ALA A 78 6.59 -18.23 3.60
N MET A 79 6.84 -17.46 2.54
CA MET A 79 7.34 -18.01 1.28
C MET A 79 8.75 -18.60 1.44
N LEU A 80 9.64 -17.96 2.20
CA LEU A 80 10.97 -18.49 2.51
C LEU A 80 10.91 -19.77 3.35
N LEU A 81 10.05 -19.79 4.37
CA LEU A 81 9.82 -20.97 5.21
C LEU A 81 9.25 -22.12 4.38
N THR A 82 8.31 -21.86 3.49
CA THR A 82 7.74 -22.87 2.58
C THR A 82 8.83 -23.53 1.73
N ALA A 83 9.80 -22.76 1.24
CA ALA A 83 10.91 -23.29 0.47
C ALA A 83 11.79 -24.27 1.28
N HIS A 84 11.86 -24.09 2.61
CA HIS A 84 12.64 -24.95 3.50
C HIS A 84 11.84 -26.14 4.04
N THR A 85 10.65 -25.90 4.57
CA THR A 85 9.83 -26.93 5.25
C THR A 85 8.97 -27.74 4.29
N ARG A 86 8.77 -27.26 3.05
CA ARG A 86 7.84 -27.84 2.07
C ARG A 86 6.42 -28.02 2.64
N ASP A 87 5.98 -27.04 3.42
CA ASP A 87 4.64 -27.06 4.02
C ASP A 87 3.63 -26.25 3.19
N ARG A 88 2.54 -26.90 2.79
CA ARG A 88 1.43 -26.27 2.06
C ARG A 88 0.72 -25.22 2.90
N ALA A 89 0.54 -25.44 4.20
CA ALA A 89 -0.19 -24.49 5.06
C ALA A 89 0.50 -23.12 5.11
N VAL A 90 1.84 -23.12 5.14
CA VAL A 90 2.66 -21.90 5.13
C VAL A 90 2.57 -21.17 3.77
N LEU A 91 2.47 -21.91 2.66
CA LEU A 91 2.25 -21.33 1.34
C LEU A 91 0.89 -20.63 1.25
N TRP A 92 -0.17 -21.26 1.79
CA TRP A 92 -1.50 -20.67 1.86
C TRP A 92 -1.52 -19.40 2.71
N LEU A 93 -0.81 -19.39 3.84
CA LEU A 93 -0.64 -18.19 4.65
C LEU A 93 0.03 -17.06 3.85
N SER A 94 1.10 -17.36 3.11
CA SER A 94 1.76 -16.38 2.23
C SER A 94 0.79 -15.79 1.21
N MET A 95 0.00 -16.63 0.53
CA MET A 95 -0.99 -16.17 -0.45
C MET A 95 -2.09 -15.31 0.20
N ALA A 96 -2.59 -15.70 1.37
CA ALA A 96 -3.58 -14.93 2.12
C ALA A 96 -3.03 -13.54 2.50
N CYS A 97 -1.78 -13.46 2.98
CA CYS A 97 -1.14 -12.18 3.28
C CYS A 97 -0.95 -11.30 2.03
N GLN A 98 -0.55 -11.88 0.89
CA GLN A 98 -0.43 -11.14 -0.37
C GLN A 98 -1.78 -10.60 -0.84
N ALA A 99 -2.82 -11.44 -0.84
CA ALA A 99 -4.17 -11.06 -1.24
C ALA A 99 -4.76 -9.99 -0.31
N ALA A 100 -4.62 -10.16 1.01
CA ALA A 100 -5.07 -9.17 1.98
C ALA A 100 -4.35 -7.82 1.80
N SER A 101 -3.03 -7.84 1.57
CA SER A 101 -2.25 -6.63 1.27
C SER A 101 -2.78 -5.92 0.03
N SER A 102 -3.03 -6.68 -1.04
CA SER A 102 -3.55 -6.15 -2.31
C SER A 102 -4.94 -5.53 -2.14
N VAL A 103 -5.84 -6.16 -1.40
CA VAL A 103 -7.18 -5.62 -1.13
C VAL A 103 -7.11 -4.35 -0.28
N LEU A 104 -6.24 -4.32 0.74
CA LEU A 104 -6.06 -3.16 1.61
C LEU A 104 -5.52 -1.96 0.83
N ILE A 105 -4.46 -2.13 0.04
CA ILE A 105 -3.90 -1.03 -0.78
C ILE A 105 -4.96 -0.50 -1.74
N LEU A 106 -5.67 -1.39 -2.46
CA LEU A 106 -6.70 -0.99 -3.40
C LEU A 106 -7.83 -0.21 -2.70
N THR A 107 -8.31 -0.70 -1.57
CA THR A 107 -9.37 -0.06 -0.80
C THR A 107 -8.91 1.30 -0.26
N GLY A 108 -7.68 1.39 0.23
CA GLY A 108 -7.06 2.63 0.70
C GLY A 108 -6.93 3.67 -0.42
N LEU A 109 -6.47 3.27 -1.61
CA LEU A 109 -6.38 4.14 -2.78
C LEU A 109 -7.76 4.63 -3.23
N ILE A 110 -8.75 3.75 -3.32
CA ILE A 110 -10.12 4.13 -3.70
C ILE A 110 -10.70 5.11 -2.69
N ALA A 111 -10.61 4.81 -1.39
CA ALA A 111 -11.11 5.70 -0.35
C ALA A 111 -10.40 7.05 -0.35
N PHE A 112 -9.08 7.07 -0.57
CA PHE A 112 -8.31 8.30 -0.69
C PHE A 112 -8.76 9.15 -1.88
N LEU A 113 -8.97 8.54 -3.05
CA LEU A 113 -9.46 9.24 -4.24
C LEU A 113 -10.89 9.77 -4.05
N LEU A 114 -11.76 9.01 -3.40
CA LEU A 114 -13.13 9.45 -3.11
C LEU A 114 -13.17 10.64 -2.16
N LEU A 115 -12.29 10.68 -1.16
CA LEU A 115 -12.17 11.81 -0.24
C LEU A 115 -11.60 13.07 -0.91
N ASN A 116 -10.69 12.91 -1.87
CA ASN A 116 -9.94 14.00 -2.47
C ASN A 116 -10.28 14.20 -3.95
N GLN A 117 -11.50 13.84 -4.37
CA GLN A 117 -11.94 13.96 -5.78
C GLN A 117 -11.63 15.32 -6.44
N PRO A 118 -11.81 16.47 -5.77
CA PRO A 118 -11.52 17.78 -6.37
C PRO A 118 -10.06 17.94 -6.80
N TYR A 119 -9.14 17.20 -6.16
CA TYR A 119 -7.70 17.25 -6.40
C TYR A 119 -7.18 16.00 -7.12
N ALA A 120 -8.08 15.12 -7.56
CA ALA A 120 -7.74 13.84 -8.18
C ALA A 120 -7.42 13.95 -9.68
N THR A 121 -6.56 14.90 -10.06
CA THR A 121 -6.04 15.04 -11.43
C THR A 121 -4.65 14.42 -11.52
N TRP A 122 -4.30 13.84 -12.67
CA TRP A 122 -2.99 13.19 -12.89
C TRP A 122 -1.80 14.14 -12.66
N GLU A 123 -1.99 15.43 -12.91
CA GLU A 123 -0.99 16.48 -12.72
C GLU A 123 -0.67 16.73 -11.23
N ASN A 124 -1.65 16.50 -10.35
CA ASN A 124 -1.51 16.73 -8.91
C ASN A 124 -1.12 15.46 -8.12
N MET A 125 -1.04 14.29 -8.78
CA MET A 125 -0.65 13.04 -8.14
C MET A 125 0.87 12.97 -7.96
N THR A 126 1.31 12.57 -6.78
CA THR A 126 2.75 12.44 -6.50
C THR A 126 3.34 11.14 -7.00
N ILE A 127 4.67 11.10 -7.05
CA ILE A 127 5.45 9.86 -7.23
C ILE A 127 5.00 8.77 -6.25
N TRP A 128 4.64 9.12 -5.01
CA TRP A 128 4.20 8.14 -4.02
C TRP A 128 2.90 7.43 -4.41
N PHE A 129 1.92 8.18 -4.94
CA PHE A 129 0.68 7.60 -5.47
C PHE A 129 0.98 6.59 -6.59
N TYR A 130 1.84 6.96 -7.53
CA TYR A 130 2.25 6.07 -8.63
C TYR A 130 2.98 4.82 -8.12
N MET A 131 3.84 4.95 -7.11
CA MET A 131 4.51 3.82 -6.47
C MET A 131 3.49 2.87 -5.82
N CYS A 132 2.47 3.39 -5.13
CA CYS A 132 1.41 2.55 -4.55
C CYS A 132 0.63 1.78 -5.64
N VAL A 133 0.31 2.42 -6.76
CA VAL A 133 -0.33 1.76 -7.91
C VAL A 133 0.58 0.69 -8.51
N GLY A 134 1.88 0.97 -8.67
CA GLY A 134 2.87 0.00 -9.15
C GLY A 134 2.97 -1.23 -8.24
N VAL A 135 3.15 -1.01 -6.94
CA VAL A 135 3.16 -2.06 -5.91
C VAL A 135 1.88 -2.90 -5.96
N GLN A 136 0.73 -2.27 -6.18
CA GLN A 136 -0.53 -2.98 -6.29
C GLN A 136 -0.56 -3.95 -7.49
N VAL A 137 -0.08 -3.50 -8.66
CA VAL A 137 0.03 -4.36 -9.85
C VAL A 137 1.02 -5.50 -9.60
N GLU A 138 2.19 -5.21 -9.01
CA GLU A 138 3.18 -6.23 -8.68
C GLU A 138 2.64 -7.28 -7.70
N LEU A 139 1.86 -6.87 -6.69
CA LEU A 139 1.21 -7.78 -5.74
C LEU A 139 0.18 -8.69 -6.41
N MET A 140 -0.64 -8.15 -7.32
CA MET A 140 -1.59 -8.96 -8.07
C MET A 140 -0.86 -10.04 -8.90
N ILE A 141 0.17 -9.63 -9.64
CA ILE A 141 1.00 -10.56 -10.44
C ILE A 141 1.64 -11.62 -9.55
N THR A 142 2.24 -11.21 -8.43
CA THR A 142 2.92 -12.12 -7.51
C THR A 142 1.96 -13.12 -6.87
N THR A 143 0.74 -12.70 -6.53
CA THR A 143 -0.30 -13.58 -5.98
C THR A 143 -0.70 -14.65 -7.00
N VAL A 144 -0.92 -14.24 -8.26
CA VAL A 144 -1.24 -15.17 -9.36
C VAL A 144 -0.09 -16.15 -9.61
N LEU A 145 1.15 -15.66 -9.67
CA LEU A 145 2.33 -16.50 -9.87
C LEU A 145 2.54 -17.48 -8.72
N THR A 146 2.31 -17.06 -7.48
CA THR A 146 2.40 -17.94 -6.29
C THR A 146 1.39 -19.07 -6.40
N ARG A 147 0.14 -18.77 -6.80
CA ARG A 147 -0.91 -19.77 -7.00
C ARG A 147 -0.60 -20.75 -8.14
N VAL A 148 -0.04 -20.26 -9.24
CA VAL A 148 0.40 -21.14 -10.34
C VAL A 148 1.57 -22.03 -9.88
N SER A 149 2.51 -21.47 -9.12
CA SER A 149 3.67 -22.20 -8.59
C SER A 149 3.27 -23.26 -7.56
N GLU A 150 2.26 -23.00 -6.73
CA GLU A 150 1.68 -23.99 -5.83
C GLU A 150 1.30 -25.27 -6.57
N ARG A 151 0.55 -25.15 -7.68
CA ARG A 151 0.12 -26.32 -8.46
C ARG A 151 1.29 -27.16 -8.96
N LYS A 152 2.41 -26.51 -9.29
CA LYS A 152 3.62 -27.18 -9.76
C LYS A 152 4.38 -27.84 -8.60
N LEU A 153 4.62 -27.09 -7.51
CA LEU A 153 5.31 -27.58 -6.32
C LEU A 153 4.57 -28.74 -5.65
N THR A 154 3.25 -28.68 -5.62
CA THR A 154 2.42 -29.75 -5.04
C THR A 154 2.46 -31.05 -5.85
N SER A 155 2.72 -30.98 -7.17
CA SER A 155 2.96 -32.15 -8.02
C SER A 155 4.36 -32.75 -7.82
N ASP A 156 5.36 -31.95 -7.44
CA ASP A 156 6.73 -32.42 -7.21
C ASP A 156 6.91 -33.03 -5.80
N TRP A 157 5.95 -32.82 -4.89
CA TRP A 157 5.99 -33.32 -3.50
C TRP A 157 5.20 -34.62 -3.30
N THR A 158 4.46 -35.06 -4.31
CA THR A 158 3.79 -36.38 -4.40
C THR A 158 4.65 -37.34 -5.18
#